data_AF-A0A380H3Y7-F1
#
_entry.id   AF-A0A380H3Y7-F1
#
_cell.length_a   1.000
_cell.length_b   1.000
_cell.length_c   1.000
_cell.angle_alpha   90.00
_cell.angle_beta   90.00
_cell.angle_gamma   90.00
#
_symmetry.space_group_name_H-M   'P 1'
#
loop_
_entity.id
_entity.type
_entity.pdbx_description
1 polymer ?
#
loop_
_entity_poly.entity_id
_entity_poly.type
_entity_poly.pdbx_seq_one_letter_code
_entity_poly.pdbx_strand_id
1 'polypeptide(L)'
;MISYIAVQPQSDVIETEFKGNSDESAKRQIEMQAKELTLEAPDVSANEENATVVVMPKDESTKLELQYTDAKGQLKIIIATKNGETWTLNKDVTGITIDSQTGQVTISYVAVQPESEIVATEVKGNSDISLASKVMMPRKEITPQSPSLNIDNKKGIVIIKSNNGSTELKIKYTNQQGRIITISANKINQLWRLNQRIKGIKIDPLTGEVIISELAVLKESIISVKAIKGNSDESKEARIKMPIKPIRKEQPDCDLKANNLINNKNDNCIDDIIEFKNKKLKLNSNKQLPETGEIDNSRNTILFSIITLGLAFIQKSRKKESKS
;
A
#
# COMPACT_ATOMS: atom_id res chain seq x y z
N MET A 1 37.43 48.54 -5.30
CA MET A 1 36.99 47.70 -6.44
C MET A 1 35.66 48.26 -6.88
N ILE A 2 35.62 49.05 -7.96
CA ILE A 2 34.38 49.67 -8.46
C ILE A 2 33.83 48.70 -9.51
N SER A 3 32.71 48.06 -9.21
CA SER A 3 31.96 47.26 -10.18
C SER A 3 31.22 48.22 -11.10
N TYR A 4 31.69 48.40 -12.33
CA TYR A 4 30.97 49.17 -13.34
C TYR A 4 29.85 48.28 -13.90
N ILE A 5 28.63 48.41 -13.38
CA ILE A 5 27.46 47.94 -14.11
C ILE A 5 27.24 49.00 -15.20
N ALA A 6 27.59 48.69 -16.45
CA ALA A 6 27.62 49.68 -17.51
C ALA A 6 26.23 50.25 -17.87
N VAL A 7 25.15 49.57 -17.50
CA VAL A 7 23.78 49.94 -17.88
C VAL A 7 22.75 49.41 -16.85
N GLN A 8 21.73 50.21 -16.49
CA GLN A 8 20.69 49.85 -15.52
C GLN A 8 19.50 49.12 -16.20
N PRO A 9 18.70 48.31 -15.49
CA PRO A 9 17.43 47.79 -16.02
C PRO A 9 16.51 48.95 -16.46
N GLN A 10 15.76 48.77 -17.55
CA GLN A 10 14.87 49.78 -18.14
C GLN A 10 15.57 51.06 -18.63
N SER A 11 16.87 50.99 -18.92
CA SER A 11 17.58 52.10 -19.53
C SER A 11 17.80 51.91 -21.02
N ASP A 12 17.86 53.04 -21.73
CA ASP A 12 18.15 53.10 -23.15
C ASP A 12 19.66 53.01 -23.39
N VAL A 13 20.07 52.03 -24.19
CA VAL A 13 21.40 52.00 -24.79
C VAL A 13 21.30 52.66 -26.15
N ILE A 14 21.93 53.83 -26.28
CA ILE A 14 21.97 54.58 -27.53
C ILE A 14 23.38 54.48 -28.11
N GLU A 15 23.49 53.97 -29.32
CA GLU A 15 24.73 53.91 -30.09
C GLU A 15 24.67 54.91 -31.24
N THR A 16 25.68 55.78 -31.31
CA THR A 16 25.97 56.65 -32.46
C THR A 16 27.45 56.61 -32.79
N GLU A 17 27.75 56.59 -34.09
CA GLU A 17 29.10 56.55 -34.63
C GLU A 17 29.42 57.86 -35.35
N PHE A 18 30.66 58.31 -35.21
CA PHE A 18 31.24 59.40 -35.98
C PHE A 18 32.56 58.94 -36.58
N LYS A 19 32.79 59.21 -37.88
CA LYS A 19 34.06 58.92 -38.54
C LYS A 19 34.74 60.22 -38.99
N GLY A 20 35.73 60.69 -38.23
CA GLY A 20 36.43 61.93 -38.57
C GLY A 20 35.49 63.14 -38.47
N ASN A 21 35.33 63.90 -39.56
CA ASN A 21 34.46 65.09 -39.64
C ASN A 21 33.11 64.80 -40.33
N SER A 22 32.64 63.54 -40.28
CA SER A 22 31.35 63.14 -40.82
C SER A 22 30.20 63.47 -39.87
N ASP A 23 29.00 63.59 -40.43
CA ASP A 23 27.77 63.72 -39.67
C ASP A 23 27.51 62.47 -38.80
N GLU A 24 26.76 62.65 -37.71
CA GLU A 24 26.36 61.58 -36.78
C GLU A 24 25.64 60.45 -37.53
N SER A 25 25.99 59.20 -37.24
CA SER A 25 25.24 58.05 -37.75
C SER A 25 23.78 58.09 -37.27
N ALA A 26 22.91 57.32 -37.92
CA ALA A 26 21.57 57.08 -37.39
C ALA A 26 21.68 56.49 -35.96
N LYS A 27 20.90 57.05 -35.02
CA LYS A 27 20.78 56.55 -33.65
C LYS A 27 20.23 55.14 -33.66
N ARG A 28 20.93 54.22 -32.99
CA ARG A 28 20.39 52.91 -32.64
C ARG A 28 20.06 52.90 -31.16
N GLN A 29 18.81 52.61 -30.82
CA GLN A 29 18.33 52.58 -29.44
C GLN A 29 17.85 51.17 -29.11
N ILE A 30 18.32 50.62 -27.99
CA ILE A 30 17.88 49.35 -27.44
C ILE A 30 17.46 49.60 -25.98
N GLU A 31 16.24 49.21 -25.63
CA GLU A 31 15.77 49.24 -24.24
C GLU A 31 16.20 47.95 -23.53
N MET A 32 16.89 48.09 -22.39
CA MET A 32 17.21 46.94 -21.56
C MET A 32 16.00 46.50 -20.74
N GLN A 33 15.54 45.27 -20.96
CA GLN A 33 14.40 44.73 -20.21
C GLN A 33 14.73 44.55 -18.72
N ALA A 34 13.75 44.88 -17.87
CA ALA A 34 13.83 44.55 -16.44
C ALA A 34 13.85 43.02 -16.26
N LYS A 35 14.57 42.58 -15.22
CA LYS A 35 14.54 41.18 -14.81
C LYS A 35 13.23 40.90 -14.06
N GLU A 36 12.58 39.82 -14.41
CA GLU A 36 11.37 39.37 -13.74
C GLU A 36 11.68 38.83 -12.33
N LEU A 37 10.70 38.94 -11.43
CA LEU A 37 10.82 38.45 -10.06
C LEU A 37 10.91 36.93 -10.04
N THR A 38 11.79 36.42 -9.18
CA THR A 38 11.89 34.97 -8.90
C THR A 38 10.59 34.47 -8.29
N LEU A 39 10.07 33.38 -8.83
CA LEU A 39 8.88 32.72 -8.31
C LEU A 39 9.17 31.95 -7.02
N GLU A 40 8.10 31.62 -6.30
CA GLU A 40 8.15 30.57 -5.27
C GLU A 40 8.40 29.19 -5.91
N ALA A 41 8.69 28.19 -5.07
CA ALA A 41 8.85 26.82 -5.54
C ALA A 41 7.50 26.27 -6.09
N PRO A 42 7.53 25.36 -7.08
CA PRO A 42 6.31 24.69 -7.54
C PRO A 42 5.74 23.77 -6.46
N ASP A 43 4.43 23.52 -6.51
CA ASP A 43 3.79 22.62 -5.55
C ASP A 43 3.97 21.17 -6.01
N VAL A 44 4.50 20.32 -5.13
CA VAL A 44 4.72 18.89 -5.40
C VAL A 44 3.99 18.04 -4.36
N SER A 45 3.35 16.97 -4.80
CA SER A 45 2.66 16.04 -3.90
C SER A 45 2.73 14.61 -4.42
N ALA A 46 2.87 13.66 -3.50
CA ALA A 46 2.82 12.24 -3.79
C ALA A 46 1.43 11.66 -3.48
N ASN A 47 1.00 10.71 -4.28
CA ASN A 47 -0.16 9.88 -4.05
C ASN A 47 0.28 8.43 -3.87
N GLU A 48 0.28 7.97 -2.61
CA GLU A 48 0.69 6.62 -2.23
C GLU A 48 -0.22 5.53 -2.82
N GLU A 49 -1.52 5.79 -2.92
CA GLU A 49 -2.50 4.80 -3.41
C GLU A 49 -2.32 4.48 -4.89
N ASN A 50 -2.02 5.49 -5.71
CA ASN A 50 -1.84 5.33 -7.15
C ASN A 50 -0.37 5.20 -7.56
N ALA A 51 0.55 5.36 -6.61
CA ALA A 51 1.98 5.50 -6.84
C ALA A 51 2.29 6.54 -7.92
N THR A 52 1.82 7.76 -7.70
CA THR A 52 2.04 8.91 -8.60
C THR A 52 2.56 10.11 -7.84
N VAL A 53 3.19 11.03 -8.58
CA VAL A 53 3.54 12.37 -8.12
C VAL A 53 2.89 13.39 -9.03
N VAL A 54 2.35 14.45 -8.44
CA VAL A 54 1.79 15.59 -9.15
C VAL A 54 2.66 16.80 -8.86
N VAL A 55 3.02 17.53 -9.92
CA VAL A 55 3.72 18.81 -9.84
C VAL A 55 2.85 19.88 -10.49
N MET A 56 2.57 20.94 -9.75
CA MET A 56 1.83 22.09 -10.20
C MET A 56 2.77 23.31 -10.26
N PRO A 57 2.99 23.90 -11.45
CA PRO A 57 3.71 25.17 -11.55
C PRO A 57 2.87 26.31 -10.97
N LYS A 58 3.50 27.43 -10.59
CA LYS A 58 2.75 28.65 -10.22
C LYS A 58 2.14 29.32 -11.45
N ASP A 59 1.07 30.08 -11.28
CA ASP A 59 0.27 30.65 -12.39
C ASP A 59 1.09 31.46 -13.40
N GLU A 60 2.10 32.20 -12.91
CA GLU A 60 2.95 33.04 -13.75
C GLU A 60 4.15 32.29 -14.36
N SER A 61 4.32 31.00 -14.06
CA SER A 61 5.42 30.18 -14.56
C SER A 61 5.34 30.04 -16.08
N THR A 62 6.50 30.14 -16.73
CA THR A 62 6.62 29.93 -18.19
C THR A 62 7.38 28.65 -18.52
N LYS A 63 8.14 28.10 -17.55
CA LYS A 63 8.90 26.87 -17.73
C LYS A 63 9.05 26.15 -16.38
N LEU A 64 8.72 24.87 -16.38
CA LEU A 64 8.92 23.94 -15.26
C LEU A 64 9.99 22.91 -15.68
N GLU A 65 11.00 22.72 -14.84
CA GLU A 65 12.03 21.71 -15.01
C GLU A 65 11.90 20.64 -13.92
N LEU A 66 11.88 19.38 -14.35
CA LEU A 66 11.73 18.22 -13.48
C LEU A 66 12.94 17.29 -13.65
N GLN A 67 13.63 17.02 -12.55
CA GLN A 67 14.71 16.04 -12.48
C GLN A 67 14.21 14.80 -11.73
N TYR A 68 14.46 13.62 -12.30
CA TYR A 68 14.02 12.36 -11.72
C TYR A 68 14.98 11.23 -12.09
N THR A 69 14.97 10.16 -11.30
CA THR A 69 15.70 8.93 -11.65
C THR A 69 14.76 7.98 -12.38
N ASP A 70 15.06 7.63 -13.63
CA ASP A 70 14.22 6.73 -14.41
C ASP A 70 14.21 5.31 -13.84
N ALA A 71 13.31 4.45 -14.33
CA ALA A 71 13.20 3.06 -13.89
C ALA A 71 14.48 2.21 -14.07
N LYS A 72 15.48 2.69 -14.83
CA LYS A 72 16.79 2.06 -15.02
C LYS A 72 17.88 2.62 -14.10
N GLY A 73 17.52 3.53 -13.20
CA GLY A 73 18.46 4.17 -12.28
C GLY A 73 19.25 5.34 -12.88
N GLN A 74 18.82 5.89 -14.02
CA GLN A 74 19.51 7.01 -14.66
C GLN A 74 18.84 8.33 -14.34
N LEU A 75 19.63 9.35 -13.99
CA LEU A 75 19.11 10.71 -13.83
C LEU A 75 18.64 11.24 -15.20
N LYS A 76 17.41 11.75 -15.24
CA LYS A 76 16.76 12.35 -16.41
C LYS A 76 16.19 13.71 -16.03
N ILE A 77 16.02 14.53 -17.06
CA ILE A 77 15.37 15.84 -16.97
C ILE A 77 14.27 15.89 -18.01
N ILE A 78 13.08 16.34 -17.62
CA ILE A 78 11.99 16.69 -18.53
C ILE A 78 11.59 18.15 -18.26
N ILE A 79 11.26 18.86 -19.33
CA ILE A 79 10.94 20.30 -19.27
C ILE A 79 9.53 20.47 -19.81
N ALA A 80 8.70 21.20 -19.06
CA ALA A 80 7.44 21.72 -19.54
C ALA A 80 7.58 23.22 -19.83
N THR A 81 7.04 23.67 -20.95
CA THR A 81 7.08 25.09 -21.36
C THR A 81 5.68 25.57 -21.67
N LYS A 82 5.35 26.79 -21.22
CA LYS A 82 4.11 27.48 -21.55
C LYS A 82 4.32 28.33 -22.81
N ASN A 83 3.62 28.00 -23.89
CA ASN A 83 3.59 28.77 -25.13
C ASN A 83 2.20 29.38 -25.30
N GLY A 84 2.07 30.68 -25.06
CA GLY A 84 0.76 31.33 -24.92
C GLY A 84 0.04 30.77 -23.69
N GLU A 85 -1.16 30.21 -23.88
CA GLU A 85 -1.92 29.55 -22.79
C GLU A 85 -1.77 28.03 -22.78
N THR A 86 -0.86 27.47 -23.58
CA THR A 86 -0.72 26.02 -23.74
C THR A 86 0.62 25.52 -23.22
N TRP A 87 0.56 24.54 -22.33
CA TRP A 87 1.72 23.81 -21.82
C TRP A 87 2.02 22.58 -22.65
N THR A 88 3.30 22.35 -22.91
CA THR A 88 3.80 21.15 -23.58
C THR A 88 5.06 20.61 -22.92
N LEU A 89 5.26 19.30 -22.97
CA LEU A 89 6.51 18.65 -22.59
C LEU A 89 7.49 18.68 -23.76
N ASN A 90 8.78 18.81 -23.47
CA ASN A 90 9.83 18.79 -24.48
C ASN A 90 10.05 17.41 -25.13
N LYS A 91 9.50 16.35 -24.54
CA LYS A 91 9.54 14.97 -25.04
C LYS A 91 8.44 14.14 -24.39
N ASP A 92 7.98 13.13 -25.12
CA ASP A 92 7.05 12.15 -24.59
C ASP A 92 7.78 11.08 -23.79
N VAL A 93 7.32 10.85 -22.56
CA VAL A 93 7.86 9.81 -21.67
C VAL A 93 6.69 8.98 -21.16
N THR A 94 6.73 7.66 -21.38
CA THR A 94 5.70 6.76 -20.87
C THR A 94 5.58 6.90 -19.36
N GLY A 95 4.37 7.21 -18.88
CA GLY A 95 4.11 7.44 -17.46
C GLY A 95 4.31 8.88 -16.99
N ILE A 96 4.64 9.84 -17.86
CA ILE A 96 4.63 11.27 -17.54
C ILE A 96 3.67 11.98 -18.49
N THR A 97 2.72 12.73 -17.94
CA THR A 97 1.71 13.47 -18.71
C THR A 97 1.61 14.90 -18.20
N ILE A 98 1.17 15.81 -19.06
CA ILE A 98 0.90 17.20 -18.71
C ILE A 98 -0.53 17.58 -19.08
N ASP A 99 -1.21 18.30 -18.19
CA ASP A 99 -2.43 19.02 -18.55
C ASP A 99 -2.05 20.30 -19.30
N SER A 100 -2.54 20.44 -20.53
CA SER A 100 -2.10 21.52 -21.42
C SER A 100 -2.57 22.92 -21.01
N GLN A 101 -3.57 23.04 -20.12
CA GLN A 101 -4.11 24.33 -19.70
C GLN A 101 -3.47 24.80 -18.41
N THR A 102 -3.30 23.89 -17.45
CA THR A 102 -2.79 24.19 -16.11
C THR A 102 -1.28 24.01 -15.99
N GLY A 103 -0.66 23.21 -16.86
CA GLY A 103 0.74 22.81 -16.74
C GLY A 103 0.98 21.75 -15.69
N GLN A 104 -0.08 21.19 -15.09
CA GLN A 104 0.02 20.12 -14.11
C GLN A 104 0.71 18.90 -14.72
N VAL A 105 1.87 18.54 -14.18
CA VAL A 105 2.59 17.32 -14.58
C VAL A 105 2.24 16.18 -13.63
N THR A 106 1.79 15.06 -14.18
CA THR A 106 1.57 13.82 -13.42
C THR A 106 2.63 12.79 -13.82
N ILE A 107 3.32 12.26 -12.83
CA ILE A 107 4.43 11.31 -12.95
C ILE A 107 4.00 9.99 -12.31
N SER A 108 4.02 8.90 -13.06
CA SER A 108 3.66 7.55 -12.63
C SER A 108 4.89 6.71 -12.28
N TYR A 109 4.73 5.74 -11.38
CA TYR A 109 5.79 4.80 -10.96
C TYR A 109 6.38 4.00 -12.13
N VAL A 110 5.71 3.98 -13.28
CA VAL A 110 6.21 3.35 -14.51
C VAL A 110 7.43 4.09 -15.07
N ALA A 111 7.50 5.42 -14.89
CA ALA A 111 8.57 6.25 -15.44
C ALA A 111 9.79 6.35 -14.50
N VAL A 112 9.54 6.29 -13.19
CA VAL A 112 10.50 6.70 -12.14
C VAL A 112 10.83 5.53 -11.23
N GLN A 113 12.10 5.42 -10.83
CA GLN A 113 12.54 4.43 -9.86
C GLN A 113 11.77 4.59 -8.53
N PRO A 114 11.23 3.52 -7.93
CA PRO A 114 10.54 3.62 -6.65
C PRO A 114 11.47 4.18 -5.57
N GLU A 115 10.93 4.99 -4.67
CA GLU A 115 11.67 5.60 -3.56
C GLU A 115 12.87 6.44 -4.03
N SER A 116 12.80 7.03 -5.23
CA SER A 116 13.78 8.03 -5.70
C SER A 116 13.23 9.45 -5.57
N GLU A 117 14.12 10.42 -5.38
CA GLU A 117 13.74 11.84 -5.28
C GLU A 117 13.38 12.41 -6.66
N ILE A 118 12.26 13.13 -6.72
CA ILE A 118 11.87 14.01 -7.82
C ILE A 118 12.10 15.44 -7.36
N VAL A 119 12.79 16.22 -8.19
CA VAL A 119 13.11 17.62 -7.92
C VAL A 119 12.46 18.49 -9.00
N ALA A 120 11.72 19.51 -8.58
CA ALA A 120 11.03 20.44 -9.46
C ALA A 120 11.50 21.87 -9.21
N THR A 121 11.75 22.61 -10.28
CA THR A 121 12.08 24.05 -10.27
C THR A 121 11.37 24.75 -11.41
N GLU A 122 11.19 26.06 -11.32
CA GLU A 122 10.53 26.82 -12.37
C GLU A 122 11.08 28.22 -12.55
N VAL A 123 10.70 28.85 -13.67
CA VAL A 123 11.03 30.24 -14.01
C VAL A 123 9.84 30.92 -14.68
N LYS A 124 9.77 32.23 -14.47
CA LYS A 124 8.95 33.17 -15.25
C LYS A 124 9.84 34.00 -16.16
N GLY A 125 9.71 33.84 -17.48
CA GLY A 125 10.45 34.63 -18.47
C GLY A 125 11.96 34.62 -18.21
N ASN A 126 12.52 35.80 -17.94
CA ASN A 126 13.95 36.02 -17.67
C ASN A 126 14.33 36.07 -16.17
N SER A 127 13.43 35.67 -15.27
CA SER A 127 13.68 35.59 -13.83
C SER A 127 14.78 34.58 -13.47
N ASP A 128 15.28 34.65 -12.23
CA ASP A 128 16.09 33.56 -11.68
C ASP A 128 15.25 32.29 -11.44
N ILE A 129 15.92 31.15 -11.38
CA ILE A 129 15.31 29.85 -11.04
C ILE A 129 14.73 29.92 -9.62
N SER A 130 13.51 29.42 -9.45
CA SER A 130 12.88 29.31 -8.14
C SER A 130 13.59 28.32 -7.21
N LEU A 131 13.21 28.33 -5.94
CA LEU A 131 13.65 27.27 -5.01
C LEU A 131 13.16 25.90 -5.48
N ALA A 132 13.94 24.86 -5.18
CA ALA A 132 13.59 23.50 -5.53
C ALA A 132 12.52 22.93 -4.60
N SER A 133 11.52 22.29 -5.20
CA SER A 133 10.52 21.47 -4.52
C SER A 133 10.87 20.00 -4.69
N LYS A 134 10.72 19.20 -3.64
CA LYS A 134 11.24 17.83 -3.58
C LYS A 134 10.19 16.87 -3.04
N VAL A 135 10.08 15.70 -3.65
CA VAL A 135 9.20 14.64 -3.18
C VAL A 135 9.78 13.27 -3.56
N MET A 136 9.54 12.27 -2.72
CA MET A 136 9.93 10.90 -3.01
C MET A 136 8.86 10.22 -3.85
N MET A 137 9.29 9.47 -4.87
CA MET A 137 8.37 8.67 -5.67
C MET A 137 7.84 7.49 -4.83
N PRO A 138 6.52 7.35 -4.65
CA PRO A 138 5.96 6.20 -3.97
C PRO A 138 6.34 4.89 -4.65
N ARG A 139 6.57 3.85 -3.85
CA ARG A 139 6.74 2.50 -4.36
C ARG A 139 5.38 1.90 -4.70
N LYS A 140 5.20 1.46 -5.96
CA LYS A 140 4.11 0.53 -6.29
C LYS A 140 4.45 -0.86 -5.75
N GLU A 141 3.55 -1.40 -4.93
CA GLU A 141 3.71 -2.72 -4.37
C GLU A 141 3.52 -3.81 -5.42
N ILE A 142 4.29 -4.87 -5.27
CA ILE A 142 4.23 -6.02 -6.17
C ILE A 142 2.92 -6.76 -5.90
N THR A 143 2.19 -7.07 -6.98
CA THR A 143 0.97 -7.88 -6.93
C THR A 143 1.23 -9.19 -6.17
N PRO A 144 0.51 -9.46 -5.07
CA PRO A 144 0.73 -10.66 -4.29
C PRO A 144 0.29 -11.92 -5.06
N GLN A 145 0.80 -13.07 -4.61
CA GLN A 145 0.35 -14.36 -5.11
C GLN A 145 -1.10 -14.65 -4.69
N SER A 146 -1.82 -15.41 -5.51
CA SER A 146 -3.20 -15.82 -5.24
C SER A 146 -3.35 -16.62 -3.95
N PRO A 147 -4.33 -16.29 -3.08
CA PRO A 147 -4.56 -17.01 -1.82
C PRO A 147 -4.68 -18.52 -2.01
N SER A 148 -4.23 -19.28 -1.03
CA SER A 148 -4.45 -20.73 -1.02
C SER A 148 -5.79 -21.05 -0.36
N LEU A 149 -6.55 -21.93 -1.00
CA LEU A 149 -7.87 -22.36 -0.57
C LEU A 149 -7.83 -23.86 -0.28
N ASN A 150 -8.31 -24.27 0.89
CA ASN A 150 -8.39 -25.67 1.28
C ASN A 150 -9.78 -25.97 1.86
N ILE A 151 -10.17 -27.24 1.82
CA ILE A 151 -11.42 -27.74 2.38
C ILE A 151 -11.10 -28.71 3.51
N ASP A 152 -11.74 -28.51 4.66
CA ASP A 152 -11.87 -29.55 5.68
C ASP A 152 -13.25 -30.19 5.52
N ASN A 153 -13.29 -31.29 4.75
CA ASN A 153 -14.53 -32.03 4.44
C ASN A 153 -15.24 -32.57 5.69
N LYS A 154 -14.48 -32.92 6.74
CA LYS A 154 -15.06 -33.44 7.99
C LYS A 154 -15.86 -32.37 8.72
N LYS A 155 -15.37 -31.13 8.66
CA LYS A 155 -16.02 -29.97 9.29
C LYS A 155 -16.98 -29.24 8.36
N GLY A 156 -16.90 -29.45 7.05
CA GLY A 156 -17.69 -28.72 6.06
C GLY A 156 -17.31 -27.25 6.00
N ILE A 157 -16.02 -26.95 6.09
CA ILE A 157 -15.49 -25.57 6.08
C ILE A 157 -14.46 -25.39 4.96
N VAL A 158 -14.35 -24.15 4.52
CA VAL A 158 -13.28 -23.66 3.65
C VAL A 158 -12.30 -22.85 4.48
N ILE A 159 -11.02 -23.11 4.28
CA ILE A 159 -9.90 -22.42 4.93
C ILE A 159 -9.17 -21.62 3.84
N ILE A 160 -9.08 -20.31 4.04
CA ILE A 160 -8.38 -19.38 3.16
C ILE A 160 -7.11 -18.94 3.88
N LYS A 161 -5.95 -19.18 3.27
CA LYS A 161 -4.69 -18.63 3.77
C LYS A 161 -4.18 -17.57 2.80
N SER A 162 -3.95 -16.39 3.36
CA SER A 162 -3.24 -15.33 2.67
C SER A 162 -1.79 -15.74 2.41
N ASN A 163 -1.20 -15.32 1.30
CA ASN A 163 0.23 -15.50 1.06
C ASN A 163 1.05 -14.39 1.73
N ASN A 164 2.35 -14.67 1.91
CA ASN A 164 3.30 -13.72 2.47
C ASN A 164 3.28 -12.41 1.67
N GLY A 165 2.93 -11.32 2.35
CA GLY A 165 2.96 -9.97 1.80
C GLY A 165 1.60 -9.30 1.67
N SER A 166 0.48 -10.04 1.54
CA SER A 166 -0.83 -9.40 1.38
C SER A 166 -1.25 -8.65 2.64
N THR A 167 -1.92 -7.51 2.45
CA THR A 167 -2.53 -6.69 3.50
C THR A 167 -4.05 -6.71 3.43
N GLU A 168 -4.63 -7.15 2.33
CA GLU A 168 -6.08 -7.32 2.17
C GLU A 168 -6.41 -8.63 1.44
N LEU A 169 -7.52 -9.26 1.83
CA LEU A 169 -8.23 -10.28 1.05
C LEU A 169 -9.61 -9.78 0.70
N LYS A 170 -9.94 -9.73 -0.59
CA LYS A 170 -11.31 -9.52 -1.09
C LYS A 170 -11.96 -10.88 -1.32
N ILE A 171 -13.01 -11.18 -0.57
CA ILE A 171 -13.71 -12.46 -0.58
C ILE A 171 -15.13 -12.23 -1.08
N LYS A 172 -15.51 -12.96 -2.12
CA LYS A 172 -16.84 -12.94 -2.72
C LYS A 172 -17.49 -14.31 -2.61
N TYR A 173 -18.75 -14.36 -2.19
CA TYR A 173 -19.49 -15.62 -2.02
C TYR A 173 -21.01 -15.40 -2.19
N THR A 174 -21.75 -16.49 -2.35
CA THR A 174 -23.22 -16.47 -2.35
C THR A 174 -23.74 -16.86 -0.97
N ASN A 175 -24.55 -16.00 -0.34
CA ASN A 175 -25.11 -16.28 0.99
C ASN A 175 -26.31 -17.24 0.93
N GLN A 176 -26.84 -17.63 2.08
CA GLN A 176 -27.97 -18.57 2.16
C GLN A 176 -29.26 -18.08 1.46
N GLN A 177 -29.41 -16.78 1.22
CA GLN A 177 -30.51 -16.18 0.47
C GLN A 177 -30.25 -16.13 -1.05
N GLY A 178 -29.15 -16.70 -1.54
CA GLY A 178 -28.78 -16.67 -2.95
C GLY A 178 -28.20 -15.33 -3.43
N ARG A 179 -27.89 -14.40 -2.51
CA ARG A 179 -27.31 -13.09 -2.85
C ARG A 179 -25.79 -13.16 -2.85
N ILE A 180 -25.17 -12.48 -3.82
CA ILE A 180 -23.73 -12.32 -3.90
C ILE A 180 -23.30 -11.26 -2.89
N ILE A 181 -22.37 -11.64 -2.00
CA ILE A 181 -21.79 -10.79 -0.96
C ILE A 181 -20.29 -10.66 -1.21
N THR A 182 -19.76 -9.45 -1.00
CA THR A 182 -18.32 -9.16 -1.01
C THR A 182 -17.90 -8.62 0.34
N ILE A 183 -16.83 -9.16 0.90
CA ILE A 183 -16.28 -8.80 2.20
C ILE A 183 -14.77 -8.64 2.07
N SER A 184 -14.16 -7.86 2.97
CA SER A 184 -12.70 -7.70 3.01
C SER A 184 -12.16 -8.12 4.37
N ALA A 185 -11.04 -8.84 4.34
CA ALA A 185 -10.16 -8.98 5.50
C ALA A 185 -8.98 -8.03 5.33
N ASN A 186 -8.74 -7.15 6.30
CA ASN A 186 -7.69 -6.13 6.22
C ASN A 186 -6.68 -6.31 7.37
N LYS A 187 -5.40 -6.12 7.06
CA LYS A 187 -4.29 -6.15 8.00
C LYS A 187 -3.93 -4.72 8.40
N ILE A 188 -4.28 -4.35 9.64
CA ILE A 188 -4.00 -3.03 10.21
C ILE A 188 -3.12 -3.23 11.44
N ASN A 189 -1.99 -2.53 11.53
CA ASN A 189 -1.03 -2.66 12.63
C ASN A 189 -0.66 -4.12 12.90
N GLN A 190 -0.36 -4.87 11.82
CA GLN A 190 -0.06 -6.31 11.82
C GLN A 190 -1.19 -7.25 12.26
N LEU A 191 -2.40 -6.75 12.54
CA LEU A 191 -3.54 -7.56 12.94
C LEU A 191 -4.62 -7.60 11.85
N TRP A 192 -5.08 -8.80 11.54
CA TRP A 192 -6.14 -9.04 10.58
C TRP A 192 -7.54 -8.89 11.18
N ARG A 193 -8.43 -8.23 10.44
CA ARG A 193 -9.83 -8.02 10.82
C ARG A 193 -10.72 -8.10 9.59
N LEU A 194 -11.88 -8.74 9.74
CA LEU A 194 -12.95 -8.62 8.75
C LEU A 194 -13.58 -7.24 8.85
N ASN A 195 -13.94 -6.65 7.70
CA ASN A 195 -14.67 -5.39 7.64
C ASN A 195 -16.09 -5.49 8.23
N GLN A 196 -16.62 -6.71 8.36
CA GLN A 196 -17.91 -6.97 8.98
C GLN A 196 -17.93 -8.33 9.71
N ARG A 197 -18.74 -8.42 10.75
CA ARG A 197 -18.94 -9.69 11.49
C ARG A 197 -20.06 -10.49 10.82
N ILE A 198 -19.73 -11.68 10.34
CA ILE A 198 -20.67 -12.59 9.67
C ILE A 198 -20.71 -13.91 10.41
N LYS A 199 -21.90 -14.38 10.77
CA LYS A 199 -22.07 -15.70 11.37
C LYS A 199 -21.57 -16.76 10.40
N GLY A 200 -20.63 -17.58 10.87
CA GLY A 200 -20.03 -18.64 10.05
C GLY A 200 -18.75 -18.26 9.32
N ILE A 201 -18.26 -17.02 9.48
CA ILE A 201 -16.95 -16.59 8.99
C ILE A 201 -16.12 -16.11 10.18
N LYS A 202 -14.89 -16.62 10.30
CA LYS A 202 -13.94 -16.22 11.34
C LYS A 202 -12.59 -15.91 10.70
N ILE A 203 -11.82 -15.06 11.33
CA ILE A 203 -10.44 -14.76 10.94
C ILE A 203 -9.52 -14.89 12.15
N ASP A 204 -8.38 -15.52 11.96
CA ASP A 204 -7.29 -15.48 12.91
C ASP A 204 -6.57 -14.12 12.79
N PRO A 205 -6.52 -13.31 13.87
CA PRO A 205 -5.99 -11.95 13.79
C PRO A 205 -4.47 -11.88 13.54
N LEU A 206 -3.71 -12.94 13.82
CA LEU A 206 -2.26 -12.94 13.65
C LEU A 206 -1.86 -13.46 12.27
N THR A 207 -2.46 -14.57 11.85
CA THR A 207 -2.13 -15.24 10.59
C THR A 207 -2.94 -14.73 9.41
N GLY A 208 -4.13 -14.18 9.65
CA GLY A 208 -5.07 -13.82 8.59
C GLY A 208 -5.76 -15.03 7.96
N GLU A 209 -5.66 -16.21 8.56
CA GLU A 209 -6.40 -17.39 8.11
C GLU A 209 -7.91 -17.14 8.29
N VAL A 210 -8.66 -17.24 7.19
CA VAL A 210 -10.12 -17.08 7.21
C VAL A 210 -10.78 -18.44 7.10
N ILE A 211 -11.67 -18.73 8.05
CA ILE A 211 -12.48 -19.94 8.07
C ILE A 211 -13.91 -19.56 7.69
N ILE A 212 -14.44 -20.21 6.66
CA ILE A 212 -15.80 -20.02 6.15
C ILE A 212 -16.57 -21.33 6.29
N SER A 213 -17.80 -21.25 6.78
CA SER A 213 -18.69 -22.41 6.98
C SER A 213 -20.02 -22.26 6.24
N GLU A 214 -20.77 -23.37 6.17
CA GLU A 214 -22.10 -23.44 5.53
C GLU A 214 -23.16 -22.53 6.18
N LEU A 215 -22.88 -21.98 7.36
CA LEU A 215 -23.74 -20.99 8.01
C LEU A 215 -23.75 -19.64 7.28
N ALA A 216 -22.66 -19.31 6.59
CA ALA A 216 -22.55 -18.05 5.85
C ALA A 216 -22.81 -18.21 4.35
N VAL A 217 -22.36 -19.34 3.78
CA VAL A 217 -22.28 -19.56 2.34
C VAL A 217 -23.26 -20.64 1.91
N LEU A 218 -23.96 -20.41 0.80
CA LEU A 218 -24.83 -21.38 0.17
C LEU A 218 -24.02 -22.62 -0.25
N LYS A 219 -24.54 -23.81 0.06
CA LYS A 219 -23.90 -25.08 -0.31
C LYS A 219 -23.69 -25.15 -1.83
N GLU A 220 -22.59 -25.79 -2.24
CA GLU A 220 -22.22 -25.95 -3.65
C GLU A 220 -21.98 -24.63 -4.42
N SER A 221 -22.08 -23.46 -3.77
CA SER A 221 -21.73 -22.18 -4.39
C SER A 221 -20.21 -21.94 -4.39
N ILE A 222 -19.76 -21.08 -5.29
CA ILE A 222 -18.35 -20.73 -5.44
C ILE A 222 -18.01 -19.57 -4.50
N ILE A 223 -16.92 -19.75 -3.76
CA ILE A 223 -16.22 -18.68 -3.06
C ILE A 223 -15.06 -18.26 -3.96
N SER A 224 -14.94 -16.96 -4.23
CA SER A 224 -13.82 -16.39 -4.97
C SER A 224 -13.05 -15.40 -4.12
N VAL A 225 -11.72 -15.44 -4.23
CA VAL A 225 -10.83 -14.68 -3.35
C VAL A 225 -9.69 -14.07 -4.16
N LYS A 226 -9.40 -12.79 -3.90
CA LYS A 226 -8.20 -12.10 -4.37
C LYS A 226 -7.45 -11.50 -3.19
N ALA A 227 -6.13 -11.39 -3.32
CA ALA A 227 -5.25 -10.73 -2.39
C ALA A 227 -4.75 -9.39 -2.94
N ILE A 228 -4.49 -8.43 -2.05
CA ILE A 228 -3.89 -7.14 -2.35
C ILE A 228 -2.82 -6.85 -1.29
N LYS A 229 -1.71 -6.20 -1.68
CA LYS A 229 -0.66 -5.71 -0.80
C LYS A 229 -0.54 -4.19 -0.95
N GLY A 230 -0.94 -3.43 0.07
CA GLY A 230 -0.91 -1.97 0.04
C GLY A 230 -1.59 -1.42 -1.20
N ASN A 231 -0.84 -0.69 -2.01
CA ASN A 231 -1.26 -0.10 -3.28
C ASN A 231 -1.06 -1.04 -4.49
N SER A 232 -0.78 -2.34 -4.33
CA SER A 232 -0.57 -3.27 -5.45
C SER A 232 -1.83 -3.47 -6.29
N ASP A 233 -1.71 -4.10 -7.45
CA ASP A 233 -2.87 -4.63 -8.15
C ASP A 233 -3.41 -5.88 -7.43
N GLU A 234 -4.61 -6.33 -7.82
CA GLU A 234 -5.20 -7.55 -7.27
C GLU A 234 -4.49 -8.80 -7.80
N SER A 235 -4.31 -9.81 -6.93
CA SER A 235 -3.83 -11.12 -7.34
C SER A 235 -4.76 -11.78 -8.37
N LYS A 236 -4.27 -12.84 -9.03
CA LYS A 236 -5.19 -13.74 -9.75
C LYS A 236 -6.24 -14.29 -8.78
N GLU A 237 -7.44 -14.51 -9.27
CA GLU A 237 -8.55 -14.98 -8.45
C GLU A 237 -8.41 -16.47 -8.14
N ALA A 238 -8.46 -16.82 -6.85
CA ALA A 238 -8.61 -18.20 -6.39
C ALA A 238 -10.10 -18.52 -6.22
N ARG A 239 -10.52 -19.73 -6.62
CA ARG A 239 -11.91 -20.17 -6.53
C ARG A 239 -12.00 -21.53 -5.88
N ILE A 240 -13.00 -21.72 -5.03
CA ILE A 240 -13.30 -23.01 -4.42
C ILE A 240 -14.79 -23.18 -4.21
N LYS A 241 -15.29 -24.41 -4.36
CA LYS A 241 -16.69 -24.73 -4.13
C LYS A 241 -16.90 -24.99 -2.64
N MET A 242 -17.99 -24.45 -2.08
CA MET A 242 -18.38 -24.73 -0.71
C MET A 242 -18.76 -26.22 -0.59
N PRO A 243 -18.09 -27.01 0.27
CA PRO A 243 -18.32 -28.45 0.35
C PRO A 243 -19.69 -28.78 0.96
N ILE A 244 -20.23 -29.93 0.58
CA ILE A 244 -21.34 -30.56 1.29
C ILE A 244 -20.77 -31.34 2.47
N LYS A 245 -21.18 -30.95 3.69
CA LYS A 245 -20.85 -31.73 4.88
C LYS A 245 -21.53 -33.10 4.79
N PRO A 246 -20.79 -34.22 4.92
CA PRO A 246 -21.39 -35.55 4.91
C PRO A 246 -22.32 -35.70 6.11
N ILE A 247 -23.57 -36.08 5.84
CA ILE A 247 -24.55 -36.42 6.87
C ILE A 247 -24.03 -37.67 7.59
N ARG A 248 -23.64 -37.56 8.86
CA ARG A 248 -23.48 -38.75 9.70
C ARG A 248 -24.88 -39.36 9.78
N LYS A 249 -25.10 -40.51 9.14
CA LYS A 249 -26.24 -41.35 9.50
C LYS A 249 -26.02 -41.70 10.96
N GLU A 250 -26.81 -41.15 11.86
CA GLU A 250 -26.91 -41.69 13.21
C GLU A 250 -27.28 -43.16 13.03
N GLN A 251 -26.44 -44.03 13.57
CA GLN A 251 -26.72 -45.46 13.62
C GLN A 251 -28.04 -45.58 14.39
N PRO A 252 -29.08 -46.23 13.82
CA PRO A 252 -30.35 -46.36 14.53
C PRO A 252 -30.07 -47.04 15.87
N ASP A 253 -30.57 -46.41 16.93
CA ASP A 253 -30.59 -46.97 18.28
C ASP A 253 -31.43 -48.25 18.24
N CYS A 254 -30.76 -49.40 18.15
CA CYS A 254 -31.40 -50.71 18.21
C CYS A 254 -31.72 -51.03 19.66
N ASP A 255 -32.64 -50.29 20.27
CA ASP A 255 -33.16 -50.59 21.60
C ASP A 255 -34.69 -50.49 21.60
N LEU A 256 -35.34 -51.41 20.88
CA LEU A 256 -36.78 -51.68 21.04
C LEU A 256 -37.07 -53.20 20.98
N LYS A 257 -37.07 -53.77 22.20
CA LYS A 257 -38.00 -54.80 22.71
C LYS A 257 -38.03 -56.14 21.97
N ALA A 258 -37.23 -57.06 22.49
CA ALA A 258 -37.61 -58.46 22.52
C ALA A 258 -38.91 -58.63 23.32
N ASN A 259 -39.96 -59.17 22.69
CA ASN A 259 -40.88 -60.11 23.31
C ASN A 259 -41.70 -60.86 22.25
N ASN A 260 -41.41 -62.16 22.16
CA ASN A 260 -42.26 -63.28 21.74
C ASN A 260 -42.79 -63.36 20.29
N LEU A 261 -42.16 -64.21 19.48
CA LEU A 261 -42.64 -65.55 19.06
C LEU A 261 -42.07 -65.96 17.68
N ILE A 262 -41.27 -67.03 17.70
CA ILE A 262 -41.25 -68.18 16.76
C ILE A 262 -40.89 -67.97 15.26
N ASN A 263 -39.75 -68.58 14.90
CA ASN A 263 -39.35 -69.22 13.65
C ASN A 263 -39.62 -68.52 12.30
N ASN A 264 -38.55 -68.02 11.65
CA ASN A 264 -37.98 -68.66 10.46
C ASN A 264 -36.77 -67.90 9.88
N LYS A 265 -35.75 -68.70 9.52
CA LYS A 265 -34.72 -68.56 8.47
C LYS A 265 -34.23 -67.17 8.02
N ASN A 266 -32.90 -67.07 8.13
CA ASN A 266 -31.94 -66.42 7.23
C ASN A 266 -32.07 -64.91 7.03
N ASP A 267 -31.16 -64.16 7.65
CA ASP A 267 -30.48 -63.05 6.98
C ASP A 267 -29.06 -62.90 7.55
N ASN A 268 -28.07 -62.93 6.65
CA ASN A 268 -26.65 -62.79 6.93
C ASN A 268 -26.33 -61.34 7.34
N CYS A 269 -25.83 -61.16 8.56
CA CYS A 269 -24.87 -60.09 8.86
C CYS A 269 -23.56 -60.78 9.22
N ILE A 270 -22.53 -60.60 8.40
CA ILE A 270 -21.17 -61.05 8.72
C ILE A 270 -20.54 -60.00 9.64
N ASP A 271 -20.27 -60.43 10.86
CA ASP A 271 -19.40 -59.76 11.83
C ASP A 271 -17.93 -59.89 11.37
N ASP A 272 -17.29 -58.78 11.01
CA ASP A 272 -15.82 -58.71 10.98
C ASP A 272 -15.32 -58.03 12.27
N ILE A 273 -15.12 -58.85 13.29
CA ILE A 273 -14.36 -58.53 14.50
C ILE A 273 -12.88 -58.54 14.13
N ILE A 274 -12.22 -57.37 14.10
CA ILE A 274 -10.76 -57.28 14.06
C ILE A 274 -10.20 -57.13 15.48
N GLU A 275 -9.48 -58.18 15.86
CA GLU A 275 -8.70 -58.45 17.07
C GLU A 275 -7.62 -57.38 17.35
N PHE A 276 -7.69 -56.70 18.51
CA PHE A 276 -6.62 -55.83 19.01
C PHE A 276 -5.55 -56.66 19.73
N LYS A 277 -4.44 -56.98 19.04
CA LYS A 277 -3.21 -57.47 19.69
C LYS A 277 -2.41 -56.31 20.27
N ASN A 278 -2.40 -56.22 21.60
CA ASN A 278 -1.52 -55.34 22.37
C ASN A 278 -0.04 -55.70 22.14
N LYS A 279 0.71 -54.85 21.43
CA LYS A 279 2.18 -54.92 21.37
C LYS A 279 2.81 -53.72 22.07
N LYS A 280 3.36 -54.01 23.25
CA LYS A 280 4.14 -53.15 24.16
C LYS A 280 5.34 -52.53 23.42
N LEU A 281 5.38 -51.22 23.26
CA LEU A 281 6.55 -50.49 22.74
C LEU A 281 7.44 -50.04 23.91
N LYS A 282 8.66 -50.57 23.93
CA LYS A 282 9.73 -50.26 24.88
C LYS A 282 10.33 -48.89 24.57
N LEU A 283 10.54 -48.11 25.62
CA LEU A 283 11.33 -46.89 25.65
C LEU A 283 12.81 -47.27 25.47
N ASN A 284 13.45 -46.83 24.37
CA ASN A 284 14.90 -46.83 24.24
C ASN A 284 15.38 -45.38 24.19
N SER A 285 15.98 -44.94 25.30
CA SER A 285 16.84 -43.77 25.39
C SER A 285 18.12 -44.01 24.58
N ASN A 286 18.51 -43.06 23.74
CA ASN A 286 19.86 -42.48 23.64
C ASN A 286 20.08 -41.81 22.28
N LYS A 287 20.07 -40.47 22.25
CA LYS A 287 21.10 -39.63 21.61
C LYS A 287 20.90 -38.15 21.91
N GLN A 288 21.73 -37.67 22.84
CA GLN A 288 22.45 -36.39 22.94
C GLN A 288 21.87 -35.10 22.32
N LEU A 289 21.78 -34.07 23.17
CA LEU A 289 21.48 -32.67 22.86
C LEU A 289 22.55 -32.01 21.97
N PRO A 290 22.18 -31.02 21.15
CA PRO A 290 22.97 -29.82 20.98
C PRO A 290 22.56 -28.74 21.98
N GLU A 291 23.60 -28.14 22.53
CA GLU A 291 23.70 -27.07 23.51
C GLU A 291 22.87 -25.83 23.12
N THR A 292 21.92 -25.44 23.96
CA THR A 292 21.37 -24.08 23.96
C THR A 292 21.90 -23.37 25.20
N GLY A 293 22.77 -22.38 24.98
CA GLY A 293 23.18 -21.44 26.02
C GLY A 293 21.94 -20.72 26.57
N GLU A 294 21.61 -21.07 27.81
CA GLU A 294 20.69 -20.36 28.68
C GLU A 294 21.47 -19.22 29.35
N ILE A 295 20.94 -18.00 29.31
CA ILE A 295 21.08 -17.10 30.45
C ILE A 295 19.67 -16.80 30.92
N ASP A 296 19.27 -17.59 31.91
CA ASP A 296 18.19 -17.33 32.85
C ASP A 296 18.56 -16.09 33.67
N ASN A 297 17.57 -15.24 33.94
CA ASN A 297 17.45 -14.69 35.28
C ASN A 297 15.99 -14.32 35.57
N SER A 298 15.33 -15.29 36.19
CA SER A 298 14.51 -15.15 37.40
C SER A 298 13.01 -14.86 37.23
N ARG A 299 12.27 -15.97 37.33
CA ARG A 299 11.08 -16.21 38.16
C ARG A 299 10.49 -15.00 38.90
N ASN A 300 9.20 -14.73 38.69
CA ASN A 300 8.16 -15.15 39.64
C ASN A 300 6.75 -14.85 39.12
N THR A 301 5.88 -15.85 39.25
CA THR A 301 4.43 -15.74 39.20
C THR A 301 3.94 -15.10 40.50
N ILE A 302 2.92 -14.24 40.45
CA ILE A 302 1.70 -14.21 41.31
C ILE A 302 0.86 -12.94 41.01
N LEU A 303 -0.45 -13.13 41.19
CA LEU A 303 -1.63 -12.34 40.82
C LEU A 303 -1.84 -11.00 41.57
N PHE A 304 -2.57 -10.09 40.89
CA PHE A 304 -3.45 -8.98 41.33
C PHE A 304 -3.06 -8.06 42.51
N SER A 305 -2.97 -6.75 42.23
CA SER A 305 -3.59 -5.69 43.05
C SER A 305 -3.57 -4.32 42.37
N ILE A 306 -4.75 -3.67 42.35
CA ILE A 306 -5.01 -2.28 41.97
C ILE A 306 -4.42 -1.35 43.04
N ILE A 307 -3.63 -0.34 42.66
CA ILE A 307 -3.34 0.82 43.52
C ILE A 307 -3.44 2.10 42.68
N THR A 308 -4.49 2.87 42.95
CA THR A 308 -4.63 4.29 42.65
C THR A 308 -3.78 5.11 43.61
N LEU A 309 -2.88 5.95 43.08
CA LEU A 309 -2.27 7.11 43.75
C LEU A 309 -1.67 7.95 42.58
N GLY A 310 -2.09 9.16 42.25
CA GLY A 310 -2.46 10.27 43.13
C GLY A 310 -1.21 11.06 43.49
N LEU A 311 -0.61 11.79 42.56
CA LEU A 311 0.41 12.82 42.85
C LEU A 311 0.29 13.99 41.86
N ALA A 312 -0.36 15.04 42.34
CA ALA A 312 -0.22 16.41 41.88
C ALA A 312 1.02 17.04 42.54
N PHE A 313 1.76 17.88 41.81
CA PHE A 313 2.50 19.09 42.26
C PHE A 313 3.11 19.73 40.98
N ILE A 314 2.48 20.75 40.40
CA ILE A 314 2.65 22.20 40.61
C ILE A 314 4.08 22.73 40.34
N GLN A 315 4.16 23.38 39.18
CA GLN A 315 4.83 24.65 38.80
C GLN A 315 6.27 24.96 39.23
N LYS A 316 7.06 25.38 38.23
CA LYS A 316 7.83 26.63 38.33
C LYS A 316 8.00 27.31 36.97
N SER A 317 7.14 28.27 36.67
CA SER A 317 7.46 29.33 35.72
C SER A 317 8.49 30.26 36.35
N ARG A 318 9.56 30.58 35.63
CA ARG A 318 10.44 31.70 35.97
C ARG A 318 10.33 32.75 34.87
N LYS A 319 9.57 33.79 35.18
CA LYS A 319 9.65 35.10 34.57
C LYS A 319 10.83 35.84 35.23
N LYS A 320 11.73 36.44 34.44
CA LYS A 320 12.52 37.62 34.84
C LYS A 320 12.73 38.51 33.61
N GLU A 321 11.99 39.61 33.62
CA GLU A 321 12.36 40.95 33.11
C GLU A 321 13.73 41.37 33.69
N SER A 322 14.56 42.29 33.20
CA SER A 322 14.62 43.25 32.07
C SER A 322 16.02 43.94 32.10
N LYS A 323 16.34 44.72 31.03
CA LYS A 323 17.36 45.79 30.90
C LYS A 323 18.83 45.40 30.62
N SER A 324 19.35 45.74 29.43
CA SER A 324 19.87 47.07 29.06
C SER A 324 19.74 47.27 27.56
#